data_AF-A0A2Z4FN80-F1
#
_entry.id   AF-A0A2Z4FN80-F1
#
_cell.length_a   1.000
_cell.length_b   1.000
_cell.length_c   1.000
_cell.angle_alpha   90.00
_cell.angle_beta   90.00
_cell.angle_gamma   90.00
#
_symmetry.space_group_name_H-M   'P 1'
#
loop_
_entity.id
_entity.type
_entity.pdbx_description
1 polymer ?
#
loop_
_entity_poly.entity_id
_entity_poly.type
_entity_poly.pdbx_seq_one_letter_code
_entity_poly.pdbx_strand_id
1 'polypeptide(L)'
;MNQFSFGLFVEHLSEAALPLVAIVDSFVKRSLSPEEFERTYLRAFLDQGRQPLDDREYDILGELFFAVEDYCRYPAIRDETDLDEIELYNRACLALSRLKLLGHRN
;
A
#
# COMPACT_ATOMS: atom_id res chain seq x y z
N MET A 1 -8.91 6.66 -27.45
CA MET A 1 -9.21 5.66 -26.38
C MET A 1 -7.86 5.10 -25.95
N ASN A 2 -7.34 5.62 -24.84
CA ASN A 2 -5.96 5.37 -24.44
C ASN A 2 -5.86 3.99 -23.78
N GLN A 3 -5.00 3.14 -24.33
CA GLN A 3 -4.68 1.84 -23.76
C GLN A 3 -3.84 2.06 -22.50
N PHE A 4 -4.40 1.75 -21.33
CA PHE A 4 -3.61 1.63 -20.12
C PHE A 4 -2.82 0.33 -20.19
N SER A 5 -1.52 0.45 -20.41
CA SER A 5 -0.58 -0.66 -20.26
C SER A 5 -0.47 -0.98 -18.77
N PHE A 6 -1.34 -1.84 -18.26
CA PHE A 6 -1.29 -2.35 -16.89
C PHE A 6 -0.20 -3.43 -16.80
N GLY A 7 1.04 -3.01 -16.51
CA GLY A 7 2.14 -3.88 -16.13
C GLY A 7 2.04 -4.41 -14.68
N LEU A 8 0.83 -4.60 -14.16
CA LEU A 8 0.56 -5.26 -12.87
C LEU A 8 -0.42 -6.39 -13.17
N PHE A 9 0.11 -7.61 -13.31
CA PHE A 9 -0.72 -8.81 -13.30
C PHE A 9 -1.25 -9.01 -11.86
N VAL A 10 -2.40 -8.42 -11.57
CA VAL A 10 -3.20 -8.63 -10.35
C VAL A 10 -4.58 -9.16 -10.75
N GLU A 11 -4.61 -10.15 -11.63
CA GLU A 11 -5.83 -10.67 -12.28
C GLU A 11 -6.85 -11.29 -11.30
N HIS A 12 -6.49 -11.43 -10.01
CA HIS A 12 -7.31 -12.11 -9.01
C HIS A 12 -7.45 -11.35 -7.68
N LEU A 13 -7.03 -10.08 -7.62
CA LEU A 13 -7.30 -9.28 -6.42
C LEU A 13 -8.73 -8.72 -6.46
N SER A 14 -9.32 -8.46 -5.28
CA SER A 14 -10.61 -7.80 -5.17
C SER A 14 -10.59 -6.41 -5.79
N GLU A 15 -11.74 -5.95 -6.30
CA GLU A 15 -11.89 -4.60 -6.84
C GLU A 15 -11.51 -3.52 -5.81
N ALA A 16 -11.77 -3.78 -4.53
CA ALA A 16 -11.42 -2.91 -3.41
C ALA A 16 -9.90 -2.80 -3.22
N ALA A 17 -9.14 -3.85 -3.51
CA ALA A 17 -7.68 -3.85 -3.37
C ALA A 17 -6.97 -3.06 -4.48
N LEU A 18 -7.53 -3.00 -5.69
CA LEU A 18 -6.89 -2.37 -6.85
C LEU A 18 -6.42 -0.93 -6.64
N PRO A 19 -7.24 0.02 -6.13
CA PRO A 19 -6.79 1.39 -5.90
C PRO A 19 -5.66 1.46 -4.85
N LEU A 20 -5.71 0.63 -3.81
CA LEU A 20 -4.67 0.58 -2.78
C LEU A 20 -3.36 0.07 -3.36
N VAL A 21 -3.41 -1.03 -4.13
CA VAL A 21 -2.24 -1.59 -4.83
C VAL A 21 -1.59 -0.55 -5.74
N ALA A 22 -2.39 0.24 -6.48
CA ALA A 22 -1.88 1.28 -7.35
C ALA A 22 -1.14 2.40 -6.58
N ILE A 23 -1.63 2.79 -5.41
CA ILE A 23 -0.96 3.76 -4.53
C ILE A 23 0.37 3.18 -4.02
N VAL A 24 0.37 1.94 -3.53
CA VAL A 24 1.58 1.26 -3.04
C VAL A 24 2.62 1.12 -4.15
N ASP A 25 2.22 0.70 -5.36
CA ASP A 25 3.12 0.58 -6.50
C ASP A 25 3.71 1.94 -6.92
N SER A 26 2.91 3.01 -6.87
CA SER A 26 3.39 4.38 -7.14
C SER A 26 4.45 4.83 -6.14
N PHE A 27 4.27 4.52 -4.85
CA PHE A 27 5.27 4.80 -3.82
C PHE A 27 6.55 3.97 -4.00
N VAL A 28 6.42 2.66 -4.26
CA VAL A 28 7.57 1.77 -4.51
C VAL A 28 8.37 2.22 -5.75
N LYS A 29 7.69 2.74 -6.78
CA LYS A 29 8.32 3.34 -7.97
C LYS A 29 8.83 4.77 -7.74
N ARG A 30 8.84 5.27 -6.50
CA ARG A 30 9.27 6.62 -6.13
C ARG A 30 8.50 7.74 -6.84
N SER A 31 7.28 7.46 -7.29
CA SER A 31 6.37 8.45 -7.90
C SER A 31 5.54 9.20 -6.87
N LEU A 32 5.55 8.74 -5.60
CA LEU A 32 5.02 9.45 -4.44
C LEU A 32 6.16 9.62 -3.43
N SER A 33 6.22 10.78 -2.79
CA SER A 33 7.00 10.98 -1.55
C SER A 33 6.37 10.21 -0.37
N PRO A 34 7.12 9.96 0.72
CA PRO A 34 6.57 9.32 1.92
C PRO A 34 5.30 10.00 2.46
N GLU A 35 5.28 11.35 2.54
CA GLU A 35 4.10 12.09 3.01
C GLU A 35 2.90 12.00 2.06
N GLU A 36 3.16 12.02 0.75
CA GLU A 36 2.10 11.84 -0.24
C GLU A 36 1.53 10.42 -0.17
N PHE A 37 2.40 9.42 -0.01
CA PHE A 37 2.00 8.03 0.17
C PHE A 37 1.16 7.87 1.44
N GLU A 38 1.61 8.35 2.59
CA GLU A 38 0.88 8.32 3.86
C GLU A 38 -0.53 8.86 3.70
N ARG A 39 -0.65 10.13 3.28
CA ARG A 39 -1.95 10.80 3.15
C ARG A 39 -2.87 10.10 2.16
N THR A 40 -2.34 9.65 1.02
CA THR A 40 -3.16 9.02 -0.04
C THR A 40 -3.58 7.61 0.32
N TYR A 41 -2.68 6.83 0.91
CA TYR A 41 -2.94 5.45 1.31
C TYR A 41 -3.94 5.37 2.46
N LEU A 42 -3.72 6.11 3.56
CA LEU A 42 -4.62 6.09 4.72
C LEU A 42 -6.03 6.51 4.32
N ARG A 43 -6.15 7.56 3.51
CA ARG A 43 -7.43 8.00 2.98
C ARG A 43 -8.10 6.91 2.15
N ALA A 44 -7.38 6.32 1.18
CA ALA A 44 -7.94 5.29 0.33
C ALA A 44 -8.37 4.05 1.13
N PHE A 45 -7.59 3.67 2.15
CA PHE A 45 -7.91 2.55 3.03
C PHE A 45 -9.13 2.86 3.91
N LEU A 46 -9.29 4.07 4.43
CA LEU A 46 -10.51 4.41 5.19
C LEU A 46 -11.74 4.56 4.29
N ASP A 47 -11.55 5.02 3.04
CA ASP A 47 -12.62 5.25 2.06
C ASP A 47 -13.06 3.96 1.32
N GLN A 48 -12.38 2.81 1.52
CA GLN A 48 -12.63 1.56 0.79
C GLN A 48 -14.07 1.01 0.93
N GLY A 49 -14.85 1.51 1.89
CA GLY A 49 -16.31 1.52 1.82
C GLY A 49 -16.97 0.15 1.65
N ARG A 50 -18.03 0.07 0.84
CA ARG A 50 -18.99 -1.07 0.77
C ARG A 50 -18.45 -2.37 0.17
N GLN A 51 -17.26 -2.35 -0.44
CA GLN A 51 -16.68 -3.55 -1.04
C GLN A 51 -15.60 -4.11 -0.10
N PRO A 52 -15.79 -5.31 0.46
CA PRO A 52 -14.81 -5.90 1.35
C PRO A 52 -13.57 -6.31 0.57
N LEU A 53 -12.41 -6.11 1.19
CA LEU A 53 -11.17 -6.81 0.81
C LEU A 53 -11.33 -8.30 1.10
N ASP A 54 -10.67 -9.17 0.33
CA ASP A 54 -10.51 -10.56 0.73
C ASP A 54 -9.69 -10.62 2.04
N ASP A 55 -9.93 -11.64 2.88
CA ASP A 55 -9.26 -11.77 4.18
C ASP A 55 -7.73 -11.68 4.04
N ARG A 56 -7.15 -12.32 3.01
CA ARG A 56 -5.69 -12.30 2.81
C ARG A 56 -5.19 -10.94 2.33
N GLU A 57 -6.01 -10.21 1.58
CA GLU A 57 -5.69 -8.85 1.15
C GLU A 57 -5.77 -7.89 2.31
N TYR A 58 -6.82 -8.03 3.15
CA TYR A 58 -7.01 -7.25 4.35
C TYR A 58 -5.86 -7.46 5.33
N ASP A 59 -5.37 -8.68 5.51
CA ASP A 59 -4.19 -8.94 6.34
C ASP A 59 -2.97 -8.17 5.83
N ILE A 60 -2.68 -8.23 4.53
CA ILE A 60 -1.49 -7.57 3.96
C ILE A 60 -1.62 -6.04 3.96
N LEU A 61 -2.77 -5.53 3.53
CA LEU A 61 -3.03 -4.09 3.43
C LEU A 61 -3.26 -3.46 4.81
N GLY A 62 -3.85 -4.20 5.75
CA GLY A 62 -4.02 -3.79 7.14
C GLY A 62 -2.67 -3.72 7.88
N GLU A 63 -1.79 -4.71 7.71
CA GLU A 63 -0.42 -4.62 8.22
C GLU A 63 0.31 -3.38 7.67
N LEU A 64 0.11 -3.05 6.39
CA LEU A 64 0.68 -1.85 5.78
C LEU A 64 0.03 -0.57 6.32
N PHE A 65 -1.28 -0.56 6.56
CA PHE A 65 -1.98 0.57 7.17
C PHE A 65 -1.36 0.95 8.51
N PHE A 66 -1.13 -0.01 9.40
CA PHE A 66 -0.47 0.27 10.67
C PHE A 66 0.96 0.79 10.48
N ALA A 67 1.73 0.22 9.56
CA ALA A 67 3.07 0.74 9.25
C ALA A 67 3.05 2.17 8.69
N VAL A 68 1.98 2.57 7.98
CA VAL A 68 1.81 3.93 7.48
C VAL A 68 1.39 4.88 8.61
N GLU A 69 0.53 4.46 9.54
CA GLU A 69 0.20 5.23 10.75
C GLU A 69 1.42 5.44 11.66
N ASP A 70 2.32 4.44 11.74
CA ASP A 70 3.57 4.54 12.50
C ASP A 70 4.61 5.43 11.80
N TYR A 71 4.40 5.90 10.57
CA TYR A 71 5.38 6.74 9.89
C TYR A 71 5.44 8.14 10.51
N CYS A 72 6.62 8.52 10.98
CA CYS A 72 6.85 9.87 11.49
C CYS A 72 7.90 10.59 10.64
N ARG A 73 7.51 11.67 9.96
CA ARG A 73 8.43 12.45 9.11
C ARG A 73 9.48 13.26 9.87
N TYR A 74 9.33 13.44 11.19
CA TYR A 74 10.15 14.35 11.99
C TYR A 74 11.05 13.57 12.96
N PRO A 75 12.34 13.35 12.64
CA PRO A 75 13.22 12.50 13.44
C PRO A 75 13.36 12.94 14.91
N ALA A 76 13.21 14.24 15.18
CA ALA A 76 13.36 14.81 16.53
C ALA A 76 12.23 14.43 17.50
N ILE A 77 11.10 13.95 16.99
CA ILE A 77 9.94 13.56 17.81
C ILE A 77 9.59 12.07 17.67
N ARG A 78 10.44 11.29 16.97
CA ARG A 78 10.24 9.85 16.84
C ARG A 78 10.46 9.14 18.17
N ASP A 79 9.66 8.11 18.42
CA ASP A 79 9.91 7.11 19.45
C ASP A 79 10.41 5.78 18.86
N GLU A 80 10.50 4.73 19.69
CA GLU A 80 11.00 3.41 19.29
C GLU A 80 10.05 2.62 18.38
N THR A 81 8.81 3.08 18.25
CA THR A 81 7.76 2.46 17.44
C THR A 81 7.55 3.17 16.11
N ASP A 82 7.96 4.44 16.01
CA ASP A 82 7.87 5.23 14.78
C ASP A 82 8.78 4.72 13.67
N LEU A 83 8.25 4.68 12.45
CA LEU A 83 8.99 4.34 11.24
C LEU A 83 9.59 5.58 10.58
N ASP A 84 10.80 5.41 10.04
CA ASP A 84 11.37 6.34 9.09
C ASP A 84 10.94 6.07 7.64
N GLU A 85 11.45 6.89 6.71
CA GLU A 85 11.13 6.77 5.28
C GLU A 85 11.67 5.50 4.63
N ILE A 86 12.78 4.96 5.14
CA ILE A 86 13.44 3.75 4.64
C ILE A 86 12.63 2.54 5.10
N GLU A 87 12.24 2.51 6.37
CA GLU A 87 11.41 1.47 6.95
C GLU A 87 10.04 1.44 6.30
N LEU A 88 9.39 2.60 6.14
CA LEU A 88 8.11 2.70 5.41
C LEU A 88 8.23 2.15 3.98
N TYR A 89 9.29 2.50 3.26
CA TYR A 89 9.55 1.99 1.92
C TYR A 89 9.73 0.47 1.90
N ASN A 90 10.46 -0.09 2.88
CA ASN A 90 10.65 -1.53 2.98
C ASN A 90 9.34 -2.27 3.29
N ARG A 91 8.48 -1.71 4.14
CA ARG A 91 7.14 -2.26 4.42
C ARG A 91 6.25 -2.22 3.18
N ALA A 92 6.26 -1.12 2.44
CA ALA A 92 5.51 -1.01 1.19
C ALA A 92 5.99 -2.00 0.11
N CYS A 93 7.31 -2.17 -0.04
CA CYS A 93 7.89 -3.17 -0.94
C CYS A 93 7.42 -4.59 -0.58
N LEU A 94 7.49 -4.95 0.71
CA LEU A 94 7.07 -6.26 1.19
C LEU A 94 5.59 -6.51 0.94
N ALA A 95 4.73 -5.54 1.26
CA ALA A 95 3.29 -5.63 1.01
C ALA A 95 3.00 -5.82 -0.49
N LEU A 96 3.62 -5.04 -1.37
CA LEU A 96 3.44 -5.15 -2.82
C LEU A 96 3.89 -6.52 -3.35
N SER A 97 5.01 -7.06 -2.86
CA SER A 97 5.45 -8.41 -3.21
C SER A 97 4.47 -9.49 -2.76
N ARG A 98 3.92 -9.39 -1.54
CA ARG A 98 2.91 -10.33 -1.03
C ARG A 98 1.61 -10.27 -1.85
N LEU A 99 1.15 -9.07 -2.20
CA LEU A 99 -0.05 -8.87 -3.04
C LEU A 99 0.13 -9.43 -4.45
N LYS A 100 1.30 -9.22 -5.07
CA LYS A 100 1.63 -9.83 -6.38
C LYS A 100 1.60 -11.35 -6.31
N LEU A 101 2.20 -11.94 -5.27
CA LEU A 101 2.17 -13.38 -5.07
C LEU A 101 0.76 -13.92 -4.84
N LEU A 102 -0.12 -13.15 -4.20
CA LEU A 102 -1.53 -13.52 -4.02
C LEU A 102 -2.26 -13.51 -5.37
N GLY A 103 -2.11 -12.46 -6.17
CA GLY A 103 -2.75 -12.32 -7.49
C GLY A 103 -2.27 -13.33 -8.55
N HIS A 104 -1.09 -13.94 -8.37
CA HIS A 104 -0.53 -14.99 -9.23
C HIS A 104 -0.89 -16.42 -8.81
N ARG A 105 -1.44 -16.64 -7.61
CA ARG A 105 -1.84 -17.97 -7.14
C ARG A 105 -3.35 -18.13 -7.27
N ASN A 106 -3.79 -18.57 -8.45
CA ASN A 106 -5.03 -19.34 -8.66
C ASN A 106 -4.78 -20.38 -9.75
#